data_AF-A0AA38PFF8-F1
#
_entry.id   AF-A0AA38PFF8-F1
#
_cell.length_a   1.000
_cell.length_b   1.000
_cell.length_c   1.000
_cell.angle_alpha   90.00
_cell.angle_beta   90.00
_cell.angle_gamma   90.00
#
_symmetry.space_group_name_H-M   'P 1'
#
loop_
_entity.id
_entity.type
_entity.pdbx_description
1 polymer ?
#
loop_
_entity_poly.entity_id
_entity_poly.type
_entity_poly.pdbx_seq_one_letter_code
_entity_poly.pdbx_strand_id
1 'polypeptide(L)'
;MQNPEQEIASVALLLTASDSPDIQKAAFLKYVAPDVGFKHPLCYVPPSRDSRATLLGIYQWYRVLSPKIIGRVHSVVYDEPNHTLLLDISQQFHIRISPLKPAWSRLLVRITIKEINELYYISFQEDFYHADDFARLLVPALAPAILLVQAGTSVASNVYASIAQMLGFWRPSHKAGVADAGLYDGDKTD
;
A
#
# COMPACT_ATOMS: atom_id res chain seq x y z
N MET A 1 9.46 7.94 -16.05
CA MET A 1 8.72 6.97 -16.89
C MET A 1 8.16 7.72 -18.06
N GLN A 2 8.21 7.16 -19.26
CA GLN A 2 7.52 7.70 -20.42
C GLN A 2 6.07 7.20 -20.47
N ASN A 3 5.85 5.92 -20.18
CA ASN A 3 4.55 5.25 -20.13
C ASN A 3 4.34 4.64 -18.73
N PRO A 4 3.82 5.40 -17.75
CA PRO A 4 3.74 4.96 -16.35
C PRO A 4 2.98 3.64 -16.17
N GLU A 5 1.85 3.46 -16.86
CA GLU A 5 1.03 2.24 -16.76
C GLU A 5 1.81 0.97 -17.13
N GLN A 6 2.65 1.04 -18.16
CA GLN A 6 3.44 -0.10 -18.65
C GLN A 6 4.73 -0.31 -17.85
N GLU A 7 5.33 0.78 -17.34
CA GLU A 7 6.64 0.74 -16.69
C GLU A 7 6.58 0.52 -15.18
N ILE A 8 5.49 0.93 -14.50
CA ILE A 8 5.48 1.04 -13.04
C ILE A 8 5.70 -0.30 -12.32
N ALA A 9 5.22 -1.41 -12.89
CA ALA A 9 5.44 -2.73 -12.30
C ALA A 9 6.95 -3.06 -12.22
N SER A 10 7.69 -2.82 -13.31
CA SER A 10 9.13 -3.00 -13.33
C SER A 10 9.85 -2.00 -12.43
N VAL A 11 9.38 -0.75 -12.38
CA VAL A 11 9.94 0.26 -11.46
C VAL A 11 9.78 -0.16 -10.01
N ALA A 12 8.58 -0.59 -9.59
CA ALA A 12 8.34 -1.03 -8.22
C ALA A 12 9.27 -2.19 -7.82
N LEU A 13 9.46 -3.17 -8.71
CA LEU A 13 10.39 -4.28 -8.49
C LEU A 13 11.86 -3.84 -8.48
N LEU A 14 12.28 -2.88 -9.31
CA LEU A 14 13.63 -2.31 -9.24
C LEU A 14 13.89 -1.58 -7.94
N LEU A 15 12.89 -0.89 -7.39
CA LEU A 15 13.03 -0.18 -6.13
C LEU A 15 13.10 -1.12 -4.92
N THR A 16 12.49 -2.31 -4.98
CA THR A 16 12.30 -3.18 -3.80
C THR A 16 13.02 -4.53 -3.89
N ALA A 17 13.10 -5.11 -5.08
CA ALA A 17 13.55 -6.48 -5.34
C ALA A 17 14.75 -6.55 -6.29
N SER A 18 15.55 -5.49 -6.40
CA SER A 18 16.74 -5.48 -7.26
C SER A 18 17.86 -6.39 -6.75
N ASP A 19 18.65 -6.92 -7.68
CA ASP A 19 19.77 -7.81 -7.37
C ASP A 19 20.90 -7.13 -6.58
N SER A 20 21.16 -5.84 -6.84
CA SER A 20 22.22 -5.08 -6.15
C SER A 20 21.73 -3.76 -5.53
N PRO A 21 22.42 -3.27 -4.47
CA PRO A 21 22.18 -1.94 -3.91
C PRO A 21 22.38 -0.81 -4.93
N ASP A 22 23.33 -0.97 -5.85
CA ASP A 22 23.63 0.04 -6.87
C ASP A 22 22.48 0.19 -7.87
N ILE A 23 21.90 -0.94 -8.32
CA ILE A 23 20.70 -0.94 -9.16
C ILE A 23 19.53 -0.29 -8.43
N GLN A 24 19.32 -0.64 -7.15
CA GLN A 24 18.25 -0.07 -6.34
C GLN A 24 18.38 1.46 -6.26
N LYS A 25 19.58 1.94 -5.90
CA LYS A 25 19.86 3.37 -5.72
C LYS A 25 19.74 4.11 -7.05
N ALA A 26 20.27 3.56 -8.14
CA ALA A 26 20.16 4.17 -9.46
C ALA A 26 18.70 4.28 -9.92
N ALA A 27 17.90 3.22 -9.75
CA ALA A 27 16.47 3.24 -10.04
C ALA A 27 15.73 4.26 -9.17
N PHE A 28 16.05 4.32 -7.87
CA PHE A 28 15.46 5.27 -6.93
C PHE A 28 15.73 6.72 -7.36
N LEU A 29 16.98 7.06 -7.68
CA LEU A 29 17.34 8.41 -8.15
C LEU A 29 16.74 8.75 -9.51
N LYS A 30 16.50 7.75 -10.37
CA LYS A 30 15.90 7.92 -11.70
C LYS A 30 14.39 8.15 -11.66
N TYR A 31 13.66 7.42 -10.82
CA TYR A 31 12.19 7.39 -10.87
C TYR A 31 11.51 8.16 -9.74
N VAL A 32 12.22 8.50 -8.66
CA VAL A 32 11.65 9.18 -7.49
C VAL A 32 11.95 10.68 -7.52
N ALA A 33 10.92 11.50 -7.33
CA ALA A 33 11.03 12.95 -7.31
C ALA A 33 11.85 13.45 -6.10
N PRO A 34 12.60 14.56 -6.21
CA PRO A 34 13.39 15.11 -5.09
C PRO A 34 12.56 15.42 -3.83
N ASP A 35 11.29 15.78 -4.02
CA ASP A 35 10.30 16.21 -3.04
C ASP A 35 9.22 15.17 -2.72
N VAL A 36 9.57 13.88 -2.86
CA VAL A 36 8.66 12.74 -2.66
C VAL A 36 8.04 12.69 -1.26
N GLY A 37 6.76 12.35 -1.17
CA GLY A 37 6.12 11.90 0.07
C GLY A 37 6.04 10.39 0.19
N PHE A 38 6.00 9.88 1.42
CA PHE A 38 5.86 8.44 1.66
C PHE A 38 5.03 8.17 2.90
N LYS A 39 4.17 7.17 2.84
CA LYS A 39 3.40 6.70 3.99
C LYS A 39 3.34 5.18 3.99
N HIS A 40 3.81 4.60 5.09
CA HIS A 40 3.83 3.18 5.35
C HIS A 40 3.38 2.94 6.80
N PRO A 41 2.86 1.75 7.16
CA PRO A 41 2.41 1.49 8.54
C PRO A 41 3.45 1.79 9.64
N LEU A 42 4.75 1.79 9.33
CA LEU A 42 5.84 2.07 10.27
C LEU A 42 6.42 3.48 10.21
N CYS A 43 6.30 4.18 9.09
CA CYS A 43 7.03 5.41 8.87
C CYS A 43 6.32 6.33 7.89
N TYR A 44 6.57 7.62 8.06
CA TYR A 44 5.99 8.67 7.26
C TYR A 44 7.08 9.67 6.89
N VAL A 45 7.13 10.05 5.61
CA VAL A 45 7.99 11.12 5.10
C VAL A 45 7.09 12.17 4.47
N PRO A 46 6.96 13.36 5.07
CA PRO A 46 6.23 14.45 4.43
C PRO A 46 6.98 14.95 3.19
N PRO A 47 6.26 15.32 2.11
CA PRO A 47 6.87 15.98 0.95
C PRO A 47 7.66 17.24 1.36
N SER A 48 8.93 17.32 0.97
CA SER A 48 9.77 18.51 1.18
C SER A 48 10.97 18.47 0.22
N ARG A 49 11.63 19.60 -0.05
CA ARG A 49 12.69 19.73 -1.08
C ARG A 49 13.76 18.61 -1.09
N ASP A 50 14.07 18.03 0.07
CA ASP A 50 15.12 17.01 0.25
C ASP A 50 14.58 15.66 0.77
N SER A 51 13.26 15.46 0.79
CA SER A 51 12.64 14.24 1.35
C SER A 51 13.05 12.95 0.63
N ARG A 52 13.50 13.04 -0.63
CA ARG A 52 14.04 11.88 -1.38
C ARG A 52 15.23 11.23 -0.68
N ALA A 53 16.10 12.00 -0.04
CA ALA A 53 17.24 11.45 0.68
C ALA A 53 16.79 10.66 1.92
N THR A 54 15.80 11.18 2.66
CA THR A 54 15.18 10.49 3.79
C THR A 54 14.51 9.19 3.35
N LEU A 55 13.73 9.22 2.27
CA LEU A 55 13.08 8.01 1.76
C LEU A 55 14.10 6.98 1.24
N LEU A 56 15.18 7.41 0.59
CA LEU A 56 16.25 6.50 0.18
C LEU A 56 16.86 5.79 1.39
N GLY A 57 17.02 6.47 2.53
CA GLY A 57 17.48 5.86 3.78
C GLY A 57 16.54 4.75 4.28
N ILE A 58 15.23 4.91 4.12
CA ILE A 58 14.23 3.88 4.46
C ILE A 58 14.38 2.66 3.52
N TYR A 59 14.54 2.88 2.21
CA TYR A 59 14.76 1.79 1.25
C TYR A 59 16.07 1.03 1.52
N GLN A 60 17.13 1.75 1.92
CA GLN A 60 18.39 1.15 2.37
C GLN A 60 18.17 0.31 3.65
N TRP A 61 17.44 0.85 4.62
CA TRP A 61 17.09 0.13 5.85
C TRP A 61 16.32 -1.16 5.55
N TYR A 62 15.32 -1.12 4.66
CA TYR A 62 14.59 -2.32 4.22
C TYR A 62 15.52 -3.37 3.60
N ARG A 63 16.48 -2.97 2.77
CA ARG A 63 17.46 -3.89 2.17
C ARG A 63 18.45 -4.45 3.21
N VAL A 64 18.84 -3.65 4.21
CA VAL A 64 19.64 -4.13 5.34
C VAL A 64 18.87 -5.19 6.12
N LEU A 65 17.59 -4.94 6.39
CA LEU A 65 16.72 -5.90 7.07
C LEU A 65 16.46 -7.15 6.22
N SER A 66 16.23 -7.02 4.91
CA SER A 66 15.97 -8.13 4.00
C SER A 66 16.78 -8.00 2.72
N PRO A 67 17.94 -8.69 2.60
CA PRO A 67 18.82 -8.59 1.43
C PRO A 67 18.21 -9.14 0.15
N LYS A 68 17.28 -10.08 0.27
CA LYS A 68 16.60 -10.75 -0.83
C LYS A 68 15.11 -10.62 -0.60
N ILE A 69 14.49 -9.75 -1.38
CA ILE A 69 13.04 -9.56 -1.42
C ILE A 69 12.55 -10.16 -2.73
N ILE A 70 11.50 -10.97 -2.66
CA ILE A 70 10.81 -11.48 -3.83
C ILE A 70 9.50 -10.72 -3.94
N GLY A 71 9.31 -9.95 -5.00
CA GLY A 71 8.09 -9.20 -5.27
C GLY A 71 7.33 -9.76 -6.47
N ARG A 72 6.00 -9.66 -6.45
CA ARG A 72 5.11 -9.98 -7.56
C ARG A 72 4.06 -8.89 -7.68
N VAL A 73 3.94 -8.27 -8.85
CA VAL A 73 2.85 -7.35 -9.17
C VAL A 73 1.74 -8.16 -9.84
N HIS A 74 0.55 -8.13 -9.26
CA HIS A 74 -0.62 -8.87 -9.76
C HIS A 74 -1.46 -8.04 -10.73
N SER A 75 -1.61 -6.75 -10.43
CA SER A 75 -2.33 -5.82 -11.28
C SER A 75 -1.81 -4.39 -11.11
N VAL A 76 -2.04 -3.59 -12.15
CA VAL A 76 -1.80 -2.16 -12.20
C VAL A 76 -3.07 -1.51 -12.72
N VAL A 77 -3.52 -0.46 -12.07
CA VAL A 77 -4.58 0.42 -12.55
C VAL A 77 -4.03 1.83 -12.61
N TYR A 78 -4.15 2.49 -13.76
CA TYR A 78 -3.77 3.88 -13.91
C TYR A 78 -5.01 4.78 -13.99
N ASP A 79 -5.17 5.62 -12.98
CA ASP A 79 -6.08 6.77 -13.00
C ASP A 79 -5.33 7.96 -13.57
N GLU A 80 -5.37 8.08 -14.90
CA GLU A 80 -4.66 9.10 -15.66
C GLU A 80 -5.07 10.54 -15.27
N PRO A 81 -6.38 10.89 -15.17
CA PRO A 81 -6.80 12.24 -14.77
C PRO A 81 -6.26 12.69 -13.41
N ASN A 82 -6.09 11.78 -12.47
CA ASN A 82 -5.57 12.09 -11.13
C ASN A 82 -4.08 11.75 -10.96
N HIS A 83 -3.39 11.38 -12.04
CA HIS A 83 -1.99 10.92 -12.03
C HIS A 83 -1.70 9.93 -10.89
N THR A 84 -2.57 8.94 -10.72
CA THR A 84 -2.51 7.97 -9.62
C THR A 84 -2.45 6.55 -10.17
N LEU A 85 -1.45 5.79 -9.74
CA LEU A 85 -1.30 4.36 -10.03
C LEU A 85 -1.66 3.56 -8.78
N LEU A 86 -2.46 2.51 -8.95
CA LEU A 86 -2.77 1.54 -7.91
C LEU A 86 -2.15 0.19 -8.31
N LEU A 87 -1.30 -0.33 -7.44
CA LEU A 87 -0.60 -1.59 -7.67
C LEU A 87 -1.01 -2.59 -6.60
N ASP A 88 -1.44 -3.76 -7.04
CA ASP A 88 -1.65 -4.91 -6.17
C ASP A 88 -0.38 -5.76 -6.16
N ILE A 89 0.28 -5.84 -5.01
CA ILE A 89 1.61 -6.46 -4.89
C ILE A 89 1.58 -7.55 -3.82
N SER A 90 2.32 -8.62 -4.03
CA SER A 90 2.74 -9.51 -2.95
C SER A 90 4.25 -9.58 -2.86
N GLN A 91 4.75 -9.59 -1.64
CA GLN A 91 6.17 -9.69 -1.38
C GLN A 91 6.48 -10.73 -0.30
N GLN A 92 7.64 -11.35 -0.44
CA GLN A 92 8.24 -12.19 0.58
C GLN A 92 9.43 -11.42 1.15
N PHE A 93 9.22 -10.79 2.32
CA PHE A 93 10.24 -10.08 3.06
C PHE A 93 10.79 -11.02 4.15
N HIS A 94 12.08 -11.30 4.09
CA HIS A 94 12.75 -12.12 5.10
C HIS A 94 13.73 -11.30 5.92
N ILE A 95 13.41 -11.08 7.20
CA ILE A 95 14.32 -10.42 8.13
C ILE A 95 15.59 -11.28 8.28
N ARG A 96 16.75 -10.69 7.98
CA ARG A 96 18.08 -11.32 7.87
C ARG A 96 18.46 -12.21 9.04
N ILE A 97 18.06 -11.84 10.26
CA ILE A 97 18.40 -12.53 11.51
C ILE A 97 17.24 -13.37 12.06
N SER A 98 16.09 -13.40 11.38
CA SER A 98 14.92 -14.11 11.86
C SER A 98 15.04 -15.61 11.60
N PRO A 99 14.78 -16.47 12.61
CA PRO A 99 14.74 -17.92 12.41
C PRO A 99 13.45 -18.40 11.73
N LEU A 100 12.46 -17.52 11.55
CA LEU A 100 11.16 -17.86 10.98
C LEU A 100 11.22 -17.89 9.45
N LYS A 101 10.56 -18.89 8.84
CA LYS A 101 10.36 -18.92 7.39
C LYS A 101 9.56 -17.68 6.96
N PRO A 102 10.00 -16.95 5.92
CA PRO A 102 9.28 -15.79 5.44
C PRO A 102 7.95 -16.20 4.80
N ALA A 103 6.92 -15.39 5.01
CA ALA A 103 5.59 -15.59 4.45
C ALA A 103 5.31 -14.55 3.35
N TRP A 104 4.37 -14.88 2.46
CA TRP A 104 3.83 -13.90 1.53
C TRP A 104 2.99 -12.88 2.30
N SER A 105 3.25 -11.61 2.02
CA SER A 105 2.49 -10.46 2.50
C SER A 105 1.94 -9.71 1.29
N ARG A 106 0.63 -9.46 1.26
CA ARG A 106 -0.02 -8.68 0.20
C ARG A 106 -0.21 -7.23 0.65
N LEU A 107 -0.05 -6.30 -0.28
CA LEU A 107 -0.29 -4.88 -0.08
C LEU A 107 -0.89 -4.24 -1.34
N LEU A 108 -1.65 -3.17 -1.12
CA LEU A 108 -2.02 -2.23 -2.16
C LEU A 108 -1.07 -1.03 -2.06
N VAL A 109 -0.40 -0.68 -3.16
CA VAL A 109 0.45 0.51 -3.24
C VAL A 109 -0.26 1.56 -4.08
N ARG A 110 -0.49 2.74 -3.49
CA ARG A 110 -0.97 3.92 -4.21
C ARG A 110 0.22 4.83 -4.50
N ILE A 111 0.46 5.10 -5.77
CA ILE A 111 1.55 5.95 -6.24
C ILE A 111 0.94 7.17 -6.92
N THR A 112 1.20 8.35 -6.38
CA THR A 112 0.98 9.60 -7.11
C THR A 112 2.23 9.89 -7.93
N ILE A 113 2.04 10.23 -9.20
CA ILE A 113 3.11 10.65 -10.09
C ILE A 113 2.95 12.13 -10.45
N LYS A 114 4.05 12.76 -10.87
CA LYS A 114 4.03 14.09 -11.48
C LYS A 114 4.93 14.13 -12.70
N GLU A 115 4.55 14.96 -13.65
CA GLU A 115 5.32 15.17 -14.87
C GLU A 115 6.33 16.30 -14.67
N ILE A 116 7.58 16.06 -15.06
CA ILE A 116 8.66 17.05 -15.10
C ILE A 116 9.43 16.80 -16.39
N ASN A 117 9.45 17.79 -17.29
CA ASN A 117 10.14 17.69 -18.58
C ASN A 117 9.77 16.42 -19.35
N GLU A 118 8.46 16.19 -19.56
CA GLU A 118 7.92 15.04 -20.34
C GLU A 118 8.21 13.66 -19.72
N LEU A 119 8.66 13.62 -18.46
CA LEU A 119 8.90 12.39 -17.72
C LEU A 119 8.09 12.36 -16.43
N TYR A 120 7.49 11.20 -16.16
CA TYR A 120 6.78 10.97 -14.91
C TYR A 120 7.70 10.45 -13.81
N TYR A 121 7.56 11.04 -12.62
CA TYR A 121 8.29 10.69 -11.40
C TYR A 121 7.31 10.38 -10.27
N ILE A 122 7.69 9.44 -9.39
CA ILE A 122 6.97 9.15 -8.15
C ILE A 122 7.07 10.37 -7.23
N SER A 123 5.94 11.03 -6.97
CA SER A 123 5.83 12.19 -6.08
C SER A 123 5.25 11.83 -4.73
N PHE A 124 4.48 10.75 -4.64
CA PHE A 124 4.00 10.23 -3.36
C PHE A 124 3.79 8.71 -3.46
N GLN A 125 4.18 7.97 -2.44
CA GLN A 125 3.86 6.54 -2.31
C GLN A 125 3.17 6.23 -0.98
N GLU A 126 2.06 5.50 -1.03
CA GLU A 126 1.34 4.99 0.13
C GLU A 126 1.22 3.47 0.07
N ASP A 127 1.61 2.80 1.15
CA ASP A 127 1.57 1.35 1.26
C ASP A 127 0.44 0.95 2.23
N PHE A 128 -0.56 0.25 1.72
CA PHE A 128 -1.70 -0.24 2.49
C PHE A 128 -1.60 -1.74 2.70
N TYR A 129 -1.55 -2.15 3.97
CA TYR A 129 -1.56 -3.55 4.38
C TYR A 129 -2.80 -3.84 5.20
N HIS A 130 -3.32 -5.06 5.06
CA HIS A 130 -4.13 -5.63 6.14
C HIS A 130 -3.24 -5.96 7.34
N ALA A 131 -3.82 -5.96 8.54
CA ALA A 131 -3.07 -6.15 9.77
C ALA A 131 -2.35 -7.51 9.82
N ASP A 132 -2.99 -8.57 9.33
CA ASP A 132 -2.42 -9.91 9.26
C ASP A 132 -1.33 -10.02 8.18
N ASP A 133 -1.50 -9.39 7.02
CA ASP A 133 -0.45 -9.30 6.00
C ASP A 133 0.77 -8.52 6.48
N PHE A 134 0.54 -7.43 7.21
CA PHE A 134 1.62 -6.67 7.85
C PHE A 134 2.34 -7.51 8.92
N ALA A 135 1.61 -8.32 9.69
CA ALA A 135 2.22 -9.28 10.59
C ALA A 135 2.99 -10.38 9.86
N ARG A 136 2.51 -10.89 8.71
CA ARG A 136 3.25 -11.83 7.85
C ARG A 136 4.59 -11.26 7.37
N LEU A 137 4.67 -9.95 7.19
CA LEU A 137 5.91 -9.26 6.82
C LEU A 137 6.97 -9.29 7.94
N LEU A 138 6.54 -9.09 9.20
CA LEU A 138 7.45 -8.91 10.34
C LEU A 138 7.63 -10.17 11.19
N VAL A 139 6.54 -10.79 11.59
CA VAL A 139 6.50 -11.95 12.48
C VAL A 139 5.38 -12.90 12.00
N PRO A 140 5.65 -13.77 11.01
CA PRO A 140 4.63 -14.63 10.41
C PRO A 140 3.78 -15.45 11.39
N ALA A 141 4.37 -15.86 12.52
CA ALA A 141 3.69 -16.62 13.56
C ALA A 141 2.52 -15.86 14.24
N LEU A 142 2.48 -14.51 14.17
CA LEU A 142 1.40 -13.70 14.75
C LEU A 142 0.14 -13.65 13.87
N ALA A 143 0.25 -13.87 12.56
CA ALA A 143 -0.87 -13.68 11.63
C ALA A 143 -2.11 -14.55 11.96
N PRO A 144 -1.99 -15.84 12.34
CA PRO A 144 -3.15 -16.64 12.72
C PRO A 144 -3.89 -16.08 13.94
N ALA A 145 -3.18 -15.52 14.92
CA ALA A 145 -3.80 -14.93 16.10
C ALA A 145 -4.60 -13.67 15.75
N ILE A 146 -4.07 -12.82 14.85
CA ILE A 146 -4.78 -11.63 14.35
C ILE A 146 -6.06 -12.02 13.64
N LEU A 147 -6.00 -13.04 12.77
CA LEU A 147 -7.19 -13.55 12.07
C LEU A 147 -8.24 -14.11 13.04
N LEU A 148 -7.82 -14.85 14.08
CA LEU A 148 -8.74 -15.35 15.10
C LEU A 148 -9.43 -14.21 15.86
N VAL A 149 -8.68 -13.15 16.22
CA VAL A 149 -9.25 -11.96 16.86
C VAL A 149 -10.24 -11.26 15.94
N GLN A 150 -9.92 -11.09 14.65
CA GLN A 150 -10.82 -10.47 13.68
C GLN A 150 -12.10 -11.29 13.48
N ALA A 151 -11.98 -12.61 13.34
CA ALA A 151 -13.13 -13.52 13.22
C ALA A 151 -13.99 -13.50 14.49
N GLY A 152 -13.37 -13.58 15.67
CA GLY A 152 -14.06 -13.48 16.95
C GLY A 152 -14.78 -12.15 17.15
N THR A 153 -14.14 -11.04 16.76
CA THR A 153 -14.74 -9.70 16.80
C THR A 153 -15.96 -9.61 15.89
N SER A 154 -15.91 -10.25 14.71
CA SER A 154 -17.04 -10.31 13.78
C SER A 154 -18.23 -11.07 14.37
N VAL A 155 -18.00 -12.16 15.10
CA VAL A 155 -19.05 -12.88 15.81
C VAL A 155 -19.62 -12.02 16.95
N ALA A 156 -18.75 -11.46 17.79
CA ALA A 156 -19.15 -10.64 18.93
C ALA A 156 -19.97 -9.41 18.51
N SER A 157 -19.58 -8.73 17.42
CA SER A 157 -20.29 -7.55 16.92
C SER A 157 -21.71 -7.90 16.46
N ASN A 158 -21.94 -9.05 15.83
CA ASN A 158 -23.26 -9.50 15.41
C ASN A 158 -24.15 -9.91 16.59
N VAL A 159 -23.57 -10.58 17.60
CA VAL A 159 -24.30 -10.89 18.85
C VAL A 159 -24.71 -9.60 19.54
N TYR A 160 -23.78 -8.65 19.68
CA TYR A 160 -24.07 -7.34 20.26
C TYR A 160 -25.15 -6.59 19.47
N ALA A 161 -25.04 -6.55 18.13
CA ALA A 161 -26.02 -5.91 17.27
C ALA A 161 -27.42 -6.54 17.42
N SER A 162 -27.49 -7.86 17.54
CA SER A 162 -28.76 -8.58 17.75
C SER A 162 -29.40 -8.20 19.08
N ILE A 163 -28.61 -8.11 20.16
CA ILE A 163 -29.08 -7.64 21.47
C ILE A 163 -29.56 -6.19 21.38
N ALA A 164 -28.79 -5.33 20.72
CA ALA A 164 -29.14 -3.92 20.54
C ALA A 164 -30.45 -3.75 19.75
N GLN A 165 -30.70 -4.58 18.73
CA GLN A 165 -31.96 -4.62 17.97
C GLN A 165 -33.13 -5.05 18.84
N MET A 166 -32.97 -6.11 19.65
CA MET A 166 -34.00 -6.57 20.60
C MET A 166 -34.38 -5.47 21.61
N LEU A 167 -33.38 -4.77 22.15
CA LEU A 167 -33.58 -3.64 23.06
C LEU A 167 -34.10 -2.37 22.36
N GLY A 168 -34.18 -2.38 21.04
CA GLY A 168 -34.73 -1.31 20.23
C GLY A 168 -33.79 -0.15 19.92
N PHE A 169 -32.49 -0.29 20.19
CA PHE A 169 -31.48 0.71 19.84
C PHE A 169 -31.25 0.82 18.32
N TRP A 170 -31.53 -0.25 17.56
CA TRP A 170 -31.45 -0.24 16.09
C TRP A 170 -32.75 -0.78 15.48
N ARG A 171 -33.59 0.13 14.95
CA ARG A 171 -34.88 -0.17 14.31
C ARG A 171 -35.03 0.64 13.02
N PRO A 172 -34.45 0.18 11.89
CA PRO A 172 -34.59 0.88 10.63
C PRO A 172 -36.07 0.99 10.23
N SER A 173 -36.52 2.20 9.90
CA SER A 173 -37.88 2.45 9.41
C SER A 173 -37.99 2.02 7.96
N HIS A 174 -39.05 1.31 7.59
CA HIS A 174 -39.34 0.90 6.21
C HIS A 174 -39.60 2.07 5.23
N LYS A 175 -39.67 3.32 5.71
CA LYS A 175 -40.01 4.52 4.92
C LYS A 175 -38.84 5.44 4.57
N ALA A 176 -37.63 4.92 4.44
CA ALA A 176 -36.57 5.66 3.76
C ALA A 176 -36.52 5.21 2.29
N GLY A 177 -37.26 5.91 1.43
CA GLY A 177 -37.02 5.82 -0.01
C GLY A 177 -35.56 6.17 -0.26
N VAL A 178 -34.86 5.32 -0.99
CA VAL A 178 -33.51 5.61 -1.45
C VAL A 178 -33.65 6.81 -2.38
N ALA A 179 -33.36 8.01 -1.88
CA ALA A 179 -33.01 9.09 -2.77
C ALA A 179 -31.73 8.63 -3.47
N ASP A 180 -31.80 8.53 -4.79
CA ASP A 180 -30.68 8.21 -5.68
C ASP A 180 -29.69 9.39 -5.67
N ALA A 181 -29.14 9.69 -4.49
CA ALA A 181 -28.01 10.58 -4.33
C ALA A 181 -26.78 9.68 -4.49
N GLY A 182 -26.48 9.31 -5.74
CA GLY A 182 -25.18 8.77 -6.07
C GLY A 182 -24.12 9.70 -5.50
N LEU A 183 -23.31 9.20 -4.57
CA LEU A 183 -22.20 9.95 -3.95
C LEU A 183 -21.07 10.26 -4.94
N TYR A 184 -21.23 9.86 -6.20
CA TYR A 184 -20.36 10.13 -7.33
C TYR A 184 -21.16 10.82 -8.43
N ASP A 185 -21.14 12.16 -8.44
CA ASP A 185 -21.38 12.91 -9.67
C ASP A 185 -20.18 12.65 -10.58
N GLY A 186 -20.35 11.70 -11.51
CA GLY A 186 -19.38 11.38 -12.54
C GLY A 186 -19.23 12.48 -13.60
N ASP A 187 -19.88 13.63 -13.42
CA ASP A 187 -19.83 14.77 -14.34
C ASP A 187 -18.62 15.65 -14.01
N LYS A 188 -17.46 15.20 -14.47
CA LYS A 188 -16.34 16.07 -14.81
C LYS A 188 -16.04 15.91 -16.30
N THR A 189 -16.97 16.36 -17.12
CA THR A 189 -16.64 16.89 -18.44
C THR A 189 -16.51 18.40 -18.30
N ASP A 190 -15.29 18.90 -18.43
CA ASP A 190 -14.92 20.13 -19.17
C ASP A 190 -13.40 20.33 -19.10
#